data_AF-A0A1W1VJR3-F1
#
_entry.id   AF-A0A1W1VJR3-F1
#
_cell.length_a   1.000
_cell.length_b   1.000
_cell.length_c   1.000
_cell.angle_alpha   90.00
_cell.angle_beta   90.00
_cell.angle_gamma   90.00
#
_symmetry.space_group_name_H-M   'P 1'
#
loop_
_entity.id
_entity.type
_entity.pdbx_description
1 polymer ?
#
loop_
_entity_poly.entity_id
_entity_poly.type
_entity_poly.pdbx_seq_one_letter_code
_entity_poly.pdbx_strand_id
1 'polypeptide(L)'
;MSQAARDSARCAIEARFQDNVDRDISGLAAQGCRERGLIAPDGTPAHRLCPGSHAGVTRLIWREFTPDWREVVYVYDGTRTEQTRYLNAKLHLTVALAAAGDEPTPEVRAALLAAHEALHALWRVWAGYQATTTDALAAAVTEFEDVR
;
A
#
# COMPACT_ATOMS: atom_id res chain seq x y z
N MET A 1 -10.43 -16.86 24.14
CA MET A 1 -9.25 -16.86 23.24
C MET A 1 -8.08 -16.28 24.02
N SER A 2 -6.86 -16.83 23.93
CA SER A 2 -5.71 -16.25 24.67
C SER A 2 -5.12 -15.06 23.90
N GLN A 3 -4.64 -14.06 24.65
CA GLN A 3 -3.93 -12.90 24.07
C GLN A 3 -2.75 -13.35 23.20
N ALA A 4 -2.01 -14.37 23.63
CA ALA A 4 -0.88 -14.92 22.87
C ALA A 4 -1.27 -15.51 21.50
N ALA A 5 -2.44 -16.16 21.40
CA ALA A 5 -2.92 -16.68 20.12
C ALA A 5 -3.33 -15.56 19.16
N ARG A 6 -3.96 -14.50 19.68
CA ARG A 6 -4.31 -13.29 18.91
C ARG A 6 -3.06 -12.60 18.38
N ASP A 7 -2.08 -12.34 19.24
CA ASP A 7 -0.84 -11.66 18.87
C ASP A 7 -0.04 -12.49 17.85
N SER A 8 0.02 -13.82 18.04
CA SER A 8 0.66 -14.72 17.06
C SER A 8 -0.02 -14.67 15.69
N ALA A 9 -1.35 -14.70 15.64
CA ALA A 9 -2.10 -14.59 14.38
C ALA A 9 -1.87 -13.23 13.70
N ARG A 10 -1.87 -12.13 14.47
CA ARG A 10 -1.59 -10.78 13.97
C ARG A 10 -0.19 -10.66 13.39
N CYS A 11 0.83 -11.11 14.12
CA CYS A 11 2.21 -11.13 13.62
C CYS A 11 2.34 -11.95 12.32
N ALA A 12 1.66 -13.10 12.23
CA ALA A 12 1.68 -13.94 11.03
C ALA A 12 1.01 -13.25 9.83
N ILE A 13 -0.04 -12.44 10.04
CA ILE A 13 -0.67 -11.63 9.00
C ILE A 13 0.27 -10.49 8.60
N GLU A 14 0.73 -9.67 9.55
CA GLU A 14 1.60 -8.53 9.29
C GLU A 14 2.87 -8.88 8.50
N ALA A 15 3.55 -9.97 8.88
CA ALA A 15 4.81 -10.39 8.27
C ALA A 15 4.72 -10.70 6.77
N ARG A 16 3.51 -10.93 6.26
CA ARG A 16 3.26 -11.26 4.84
C ARG A 16 2.69 -10.09 4.05
N PHE A 17 2.31 -8.99 4.70
CA PHE A 17 1.49 -7.96 4.06
C PHE A 17 2.22 -7.31 2.87
N GLN A 18 3.39 -6.72 3.11
CA GLN A 18 4.14 -6.00 2.08
C GLN A 18 4.43 -6.87 0.86
N ASP A 19 4.97 -8.07 1.06
CA ASP A 19 5.34 -9.00 -0.03
C ASP A 19 4.12 -9.41 -0.88
N ASN A 20 2.93 -9.46 -0.27
CA ASN A 20 1.71 -9.87 -0.96
C ASN A 20 1.05 -8.72 -1.74
N VAL A 21 1.16 -7.49 -1.26
CA VAL A 21 0.40 -6.36 -1.84
C VAL A 21 1.23 -5.41 -2.68
N ASP A 22 2.53 -5.28 -2.38
CA ASP A 22 3.40 -4.35 -3.07
C ASP A 22 3.90 -4.92 -4.40
N ARG A 23 3.86 -4.12 -5.46
CA ARG A 23 4.29 -4.52 -6.80
C ARG A 23 5.15 -3.45 -7.45
N ASP A 24 6.02 -3.90 -8.35
CA ASP A 24 6.76 -3.00 -9.23
C ASP A 24 5.82 -2.48 -10.34
N ILE A 25 5.55 -1.18 -10.28
CA ILE A 25 4.72 -0.46 -11.25
C ILE A 25 5.55 0.54 -12.09
N SER A 26 6.89 0.49 -11.99
CA SER A 26 7.78 1.44 -12.66
C SER A 26 7.66 1.43 -14.18
N GLY A 27 7.41 0.26 -14.78
CA GLY A 27 7.14 0.13 -16.21
C GLY A 27 5.86 0.86 -16.65
N LEU A 28 4.79 0.72 -15.86
CA LEU A 28 3.51 1.41 -16.09
C LEU A 28 3.66 2.93 -15.88
N ALA A 29 4.40 3.33 -14.86
CA ALA A 29 4.71 4.75 -14.62
C ALA A 29 5.48 5.36 -15.80
N ALA A 30 6.51 4.67 -16.29
CA ALA A 30 7.28 5.10 -17.45
C ALA A 30 6.39 5.26 -18.69
N GLN A 31 5.47 4.33 -18.92
CA GLN A 31 4.49 4.43 -19.99
C GLN A 31 3.58 5.66 -19.82
N GLY A 32 2.99 5.85 -18.64
CA GLY A 32 2.15 7.03 -18.36
C GLY A 32 2.89 8.35 -18.52
N CYS A 33 4.16 8.43 -18.13
CA CYS A 33 5.00 9.61 -18.38
C CYS A 33 5.24 9.86 -19.87
N ARG A 34 5.45 8.80 -20.68
CA ARG A 34 5.61 8.91 -22.14
C ARG A 34 4.34 9.41 -22.82
N GLU A 35 3.20 8.80 -22.50
CA GLU A 35 1.90 9.15 -23.10
C GLU A 35 1.51 10.60 -22.80
N ARG A 36 1.90 11.12 -21.63
CA ARG A 36 1.64 12.50 -21.19
C ARG A 36 2.73 13.50 -21.60
N GLY A 37 3.82 13.04 -22.24
CA GLY A 37 4.94 13.90 -22.64
C GLY A 37 5.60 14.64 -21.48
N LEU A 38 5.69 14.03 -20.28
CA LEU A 38 6.19 14.69 -19.08
C LEU A 38 7.70 14.87 -19.12
N ILE A 39 8.15 16.05 -18.71
CA ILE A 39 9.56 16.47 -18.64
C ILE A 39 9.80 17.01 -17.23
N ALA A 40 10.88 16.56 -16.59
CA ALA A 40 11.32 17.02 -15.28
C ALA A 40 11.92 18.44 -15.36
N PRO A 41 12.09 19.17 -14.23
CA PRO A 41 12.57 20.55 -14.23
C PRO A 41 13.96 20.76 -14.87
N ASP A 42 14.80 19.73 -14.87
CA ASP A 42 16.15 19.73 -15.49
C ASP A 42 16.12 19.47 -17.01
N GLY A 43 14.94 19.26 -17.60
CA GLY A 43 14.76 18.91 -19.00
C GLY A 43 14.81 17.40 -19.29
N THR A 44 15.01 16.55 -18.28
CA THR A 44 15.03 15.10 -18.44
C THR A 44 13.62 14.57 -18.73
N PRO A 45 13.41 13.72 -19.75
CA PRO A 45 12.12 13.06 -19.96
C PRO A 45 11.74 12.19 -18.75
N ALA A 46 10.62 12.47 -18.10
CA ALA A 46 10.25 11.87 -16.81
C ALA A 46 10.20 10.33 -16.86
N HIS A 47 9.82 9.74 -18.00
CA HIS A 47 9.79 8.29 -18.16
C HIS A 47 11.15 7.60 -17.99
N ARG A 48 12.26 8.33 -18.08
CA ARG A 48 13.62 7.81 -17.83
C ARG A 48 13.96 7.73 -16.35
N LEU A 49 13.23 8.45 -15.50
CA LEU A 49 13.40 8.46 -14.05
C LEU A 49 12.57 7.36 -13.37
N CYS A 50 11.55 6.82 -14.04
CA CYS A 50 10.71 5.77 -13.48
C CYS A 50 11.41 4.40 -13.31
N PRO A 51 12.23 3.88 -14.26
CA PRO A 51 12.87 2.57 -14.10
C PRO A 51 13.75 2.51 -12.84
N GLY A 52 13.62 1.42 -12.07
CA GLY A 52 14.39 1.24 -10.82
C GLY A 52 13.87 2.03 -9.62
N SER A 53 12.86 2.90 -9.80
CA SER A 53 12.26 3.69 -8.70
C SER A 53 11.49 2.86 -7.67
N HIS A 54 11.15 1.60 -7.99
CA HIS A 54 10.28 0.75 -7.16
C HIS A 54 10.72 0.70 -5.70
N ALA A 55 11.98 0.34 -5.43
CA ALA A 55 12.48 0.21 -4.06
C ALA A 55 12.44 1.55 -3.29
N GLY A 56 12.74 2.66 -3.97
CA GLY A 56 12.70 4.00 -3.38
C GLY A 56 11.29 4.44 -3.03
N VAL A 57 10.34 4.26 -3.96
CA VAL A 57 8.93 4.61 -3.77
C VAL A 57 8.27 3.71 -2.72
N THR A 58 8.55 2.41 -2.74
CA THR A 58 8.11 1.49 -1.67
C THR A 58 8.64 1.96 -0.32
N ARG A 59 9.94 2.23 -0.19
CA ARG A 59 10.48 2.75 1.07
C ARG A 59 9.80 4.05 1.51
N LEU A 60 9.51 4.96 0.59
CA LEU A 60 8.88 6.23 0.89
C LEU A 60 7.46 6.05 1.47
N ILE A 61 6.65 5.19 0.86
CA ILE A 61 5.28 4.90 1.32
C ILE A 61 5.29 4.11 2.65
N TRP A 62 6.19 3.14 2.78
CA TRP A 62 6.13 2.19 3.88
C TRP A 62 6.86 2.66 5.15
N ARG A 63 7.71 3.69 5.07
CA ARG A 63 8.49 4.20 6.22
C ARG A 63 7.64 4.60 7.42
N GLU A 64 6.46 5.17 7.17
CA GLU A 64 5.55 5.69 8.20
C GLU A 64 4.32 4.79 8.39
N PHE A 65 4.21 3.72 7.63
CA PHE A 65 3.10 2.80 7.72
C PHE A 65 3.18 2.00 9.02
N THR A 66 2.14 2.11 9.85
CA THR A 66 1.95 1.28 11.04
C THR A 66 0.63 0.52 10.90
N PRO A 67 0.64 -0.83 10.95
CA PRO A 67 -0.58 -1.63 10.98
C PRO A 67 -1.49 -1.21 12.15
N ASP A 68 -2.77 -0.92 11.87
CA ASP A 68 -3.79 -0.68 12.89
C ASP A 68 -4.85 -1.78 12.84
N TRP A 69 -5.01 -2.50 13.94
CA TRP A 69 -5.97 -3.59 14.09
C TRP A 69 -7.35 -3.14 14.58
N ARG A 70 -7.50 -1.89 15.05
CA ARG A 70 -8.76 -1.40 15.65
C ARG A 70 -9.95 -1.46 14.70
N GLU A 71 -9.70 -1.24 13.41
CA GLU A 71 -10.74 -1.21 12.37
C GLU A 71 -10.75 -2.46 11.48
N VAL A 72 -10.01 -3.52 11.87
CA VAL A 72 -9.96 -4.77 11.09
C VAL A 72 -11.15 -5.65 11.48
N VAL A 73 -11.95 -6.00 10.48
CA VAL A 73 -13.10 -6.91 10.59
C VAL A 73 -12.94 -8.07 9.61
N TYR A 74 -13.73 -9.14 9.74
CA TYR A 74 -13.73 -10.20 8.72
C TYR A 74 -14.22 -9.66 7.37
N VAL A 75 -13.58 -10.12 6.29
CA VAL A 75 -13.88 -9.71 4.92
C VAL A 75 -13.94 -10.96 4.04
N TYR A 76 -15.09 -11.15 3.37
CA TYR A 76 -15.34 -12.32 2.51
C TYR A 76 -15.17 -12.01 1.01
N ASP A 77 -15.32 -10.74 0.61
CA ASP A 77 -15.36 -10.32 -0.80
C ASP A 77 -13.97 -10.18 -1.45
N GLY A 78 -12.90 -10.52 -0.72
CA GLY A 78 -11.52 -10.40 -1.18
C GLY A 78 -10.97 -8.96 -1.14
N THR A 79 -9.79 -8.77 -1.75
CA THR A 79 -8.98 -7.54 -1.59
C THR A 79 -8.77 -6.75 -2.88
N ARG A 80 -9.32 -7.21 -4.00
CA ARG A 80 -8.98 -6.72 -5.36
C ARG A 80 -9.18 -5.21 -5.52
N THR A 81 -10.28 -4.68 -5.00
CA THR A 81 -10.63 -3.26 -5.11
C THR A 81 -9.60 -2.39 -4.42
N GLU A 82 -9.32 -2.65 -3.13
CA GLU A 82 -8.33 -1.85 -2.38
C GLU A 82 -6.91 -2.07 -2.89
N GLN A 83 -6.59 -3.28 -3.37
CA GLN A 83 -5.29 -3.54 -3.99
C GLN A 83 -5.09 -2.70 -5.26
N THR A 84 -6.14 -2.60 -6.08
CA THR A 84 -6.11 -1.75 -7.29
C THR A 84 -5.96 -0.28 -6.92
N ARG A 85 -6.66 0.20 -5.88
CA ARG A 85 -6.54 1.59 -5.41
C ARG A 85 -5.14 1.90 -4.91
N TYR A 86 -4.55 1.03 -4.10
CA TYR A 86 -3.18 1.19 -3.62
C TYR A 86 -2.17 1.24 -4.76
N LEU A 87 -2.22 0.27 -5.69
CA LEU A 87 -1.28 0.24 -6.82
C LEU A 87 -1.44 1.45 -7.75
N ASN A 88 -2.67 1.95 -7.93
CA ASN A 88 -2.93 3.19 -8.68
C ASN A 88 -2.40 4.43 -7.95
N ALA A 89 -2.52 4.51 -6.63
CA ALA A 89 -1.97 5.62 -5.84
C ALA A 89 -0.43 5.60 -5.89
N LYS A 90 0.18 4.41 -5.75
CA LYS A 90 1.62 4.22 -5.92
C LYS A 90 2.08 4.64 -7.33
N LEU A 91 1.33 4.25 -8.37
CA LEU A 91 1.58 4.67 -9.75
C LEU A 91 1.56 6.20 -9.89
N HIS A 92 0.54 6.87 -9.35
CA HIS A 92 0.46 8.33 -9.36
C HIS A 92 1.64 8.98 -8.65
N LEU A 93 2.04 8.47 -7.49
CA LEU A 93 3.22 8.95 -6.76
C LEU A 93 4.50 8.79 -7.60
N THR A 94 4.72 7.63 -8.23
CA THR A 94 5.90 7.42 -9.08
C THR A 94 5.94 8.39 -10.27
N VAL A 95 4.79 8.64 -10.91
CA VAL A 95 4.70 9.61 -12.01
C VAL A 95 4.94 11.04 -11.50
N ALA A 96 4.40 11.40 -10.33
CA ALA A 96 4.59 12.73 -9.74
C ALA A 96 6.07 12.98 -9.38
N LEU A 97 6.73 12.01 -8.75
CA LEU A 97 8.17 12.08 -8.43
C LEU A 97 9.00 12.24 -9.70
N ALA A 98 8.76 11.42 -10.72
CA ALA A 98 9.47 11.52 -11.99
C ALA A 98 9.24 12.87 -12.69
N ALA A 99 8.02 13.42 -12.64
CA ALA A 99 7.73 14.74 -13.20
C ALA A 99 8.37 15.88 -12.39
N ALA A 100 8.59 15.68 -11.10
CA ALA A 100 9.23 16.64 -10.22
C ALA A 100 10.78 16.53 -10.20
N GLY A 101 11.37 15.53 -10.85
CA GLY A 101 12.80 15.25 -10.71
C GLY A 101 13.17 14.78 -9.30
N ASP A 102 12.30 13.98 -8.67
CA ASP A 102 12.41 13.48 -7.29
C ASP A 102 12.36 14.54 -6.17
N GLU A 103 11.99 15.77 -6.51
CA GLU A 103 11.81 16.86 -5.53
C GLU A 103 10.47 16.76 -4.76
N PRO A 104 10.42 17.16 -3.47
CA PRO A 104 9.21 17.11 -2.66
C PRO A 104 8.30 18.31 -2.95
N THR A 105 7.63 18.31 -4.10
CA THR A 105 6.64 19.34 -4.46
C THR A 105 5.31 19.14 -3.71
N PRO A 106 4.40 20.13 -3.70
CA PRO A 106 3.05 19.95 -3.17
C PRO A 106 2.30 18.75 -3.78
N GLU A 107 2.45 18.52 -5.09
CA GLU A 107 1.83 17.42 -5.81
C GLU A 107 2.40 16.06 -5.37
N VAL A 108 3.72 15.97 -5.20
CA VAL A 108 4.37 14.77 -4.66
C VAL A 108 3.88 14.47 -3.25
N ARG A 109 3.76 15.48 -2.39
CA ARG A 109 3.21 15.32 -1.03
C ARG A 109 1.75 14.84 -1.04
N ALA A 110 0.91 15.41 -1.91
CA ALA A 110 -0.47 14.99 -2.05
C ALA A 110 -0.59 13.54 -2.56
N ALA A 111 0.23 13.16 -3.54
CA ALA A 111 0.28 11.79 -4.05
C ALA A 111 0.79 10.79 -3.00
N LEU A 112 1.76 11.19 -2.18
CA LEU A 112 2.26 10.37 -1.07
C LEU A 112 1.17 10.16 0.00
N LEU A 113 0.45 11.22 0.37
CA LEU A 113 -0.67 11.11 1.31
C LEU A 113 -1.75 10.15 0.79
N ALA A 114 -2.14 10.29 -0.48
CA ALA A 114 -3.11 9.37 -1.10
C ALA A 114 -2.62 7.92 -1.13
N ALA A 115 -1.31 7.69 -1.34
CA ALA A 115 -0.72 6.36 -1.28
C ALA A 115 -0.74 5.77 0.14
N HIS A 116 -0.49 6.58 1.17
CA HIS A 116 -0.62 6.16 2.57
C HIS A 116 -2.06 5.80 2.92
N GLU A 117 -3.03 6.65 2.57
CA GLU A 117 -4.45 6.40 2.83
C GLU A 117 -4.92 5.11 2.14
N ALA A 118 -4.55 4.91 0.87
CA ALA A 118 -4.87 3.69 0.14
C ALA A 118 -4.18 2.44 0.75
N LEU A 119 -2.96 2.57 1.26
CA LEU A 119 -2.27 1.48 1.94
C LEU A 119 -2.95 1.09 3.25
N HIS A 120 -3.40 2.06 4.05
CA HIS A 120 -4.16 1.80 5.27
C HIS A 120 -5.52 1.15 4.99
N ALA A 121 -6.23 1.61 3.95
CA ALA A 121 -7.47 0.97 3.52
C ALA A 121 -7.24 -0.48 3.06
N LEU A 122 -6.19 -0.72 2.26
CA LEU A 122 -5.80 -2.05 1.84
C LEU A 122 -5.40 -2.93 3.01
N TRP A 123 -4.67 -2.41 3.99
CA TRP A 123 -4.31 -3.14 5.21
C TRP A 123 -5.55 -3.70 5.91
N ARG A 124 -6.56 -2.85 6.16
CA ARG A 124 -7.79 -3.26 6.87
C ARG A 124 -8.48 -4.42 6.16
N VAL A 125 -8.66 -4.29 4.84
CA VAL A 125 -9.33 -5.29 4.03
C VAL A 125 -8.49 -6.57 3.88
N TRP A 126 -7.18 -6.43 3.70
CA TRP A 126 -6.28 -7.57 3.55
C TRP A 126 -6.15 -8.37 4.84
N ALA A 127 -5.92 -7.71 5.97
CA ALA A 127 -5.84 -8.36 7.28
C ALA A 127 -7.15 -9.07 7.62
N GLY A 128 -8.29 -8.41 7.35
CA GLY A 128 -9.62 -8.99 7.51
C GLY A 128 -9.84 -10.24 6.66
N TYR A 129 -9.45 -10.19 5.39
CA TYR A 129 -9.54 -11.33 4.48
C TYR A 129 -8.62 -12.49 4.90
N GLN A 130 -7.39 -12.22 5.36
CA GLN A 130 -6.50 -13.26 5.90
C GLN A 130 -7.09 -13.94 7.14
N ALA A 131 -7.68 -13.17 8.05
CA ALA A 131 -8.36 -13.71 9.23
C ALA A 131 -9.58 -14.56 8.86
N THR A 132 -10.26 -14.23 7.76
CA THR A 132 -11.45 -14.95 7.28
C THR A 132 -11.12 -16.27 6.61
N THR A 133 -9.98 -16.35 5.94
CA THR A 133 -9.63 -17.47 5.05
C THR A 133 -8.96 -18.64 5.75
N THR A 134 -8.54 -18.50 7.02
CA THR A 134 -7.90 -19.58 7.76
C THR A 134 -8.30 -19.57 9.24
N ASP A 135 -8.74 -20.72 9.75
CA ASP A 135 -9.15 -20.89 11.15
C ASP A 135 -8.03 -20.50 12.14
N ALA A 136 -6.78 -20.75 11.77
CA ALA A 136 -5.60 -20.39 12.58
C ALA A 136 -5.40 -18.88 12.71
N LEU A 137 -5.86 -18.09 11.73
CA LEU A 137 -5.73 -16.63 11.75
C LEU A 137 -7.02 -15.92 12.16
N ALA A 138 -8.14 -16.64 12.24
CA ALA A 138 -9.41 -16.08 12.69
C ALA A 138 -9.30 -15.41 14.06
N ALA A 139 -8.42 -15.91 14.93
CA ALA A 139 -8.12 -15.32 16.24
C ALA A 139 -7.54 -13.89 16.21
N ALA A 140 -7.08 -13.40 15.05
CA ALA A 140 -6.54 -12.04 14.90
C ALA A 140 -7.63 -10.95 15.04
N VAL A 141 -8.88 -11.31 14.71
CA VAL A 141 -10.06 -10.45 14.78
C VAL A 141 -10.98 -10.96 15.90
N THR A 142 -11.57 -10.05 16.67
CA THR A 142 -12.52 -10.37 17.73
C THR A 142 -13.85 -9.72 17.44
N GLU A 143 -14.86 -10.51 17.09
CA GLU A 143 -16.22 -9.99 16.84
C GLU A 143 -17.01 -9.69 18.13
N PHE A 144 -16.59 -10.17 19.31
CA PHE A 144 -17.48 -10.26 20.49
C PHE A 144 -16.86 -9.99 21.87
N GLU A 145 -15.75 -9.24 22.01
CA GLU A 145 -15.22 -8.92 23.36
C GLU A 145 -15.99 -7.82 24.13
N ASP A 146 -16.90 -7.09 23.49
CA ASP A 146 -17.67 -5.97 24.10
C ASP A 146 -19.12 -6.33 24.54
N VAL A 147 -19.39 -7.60 24.84
CA VAL A 147 -20.63 -7.98 25.56
C VAL A 147 -20.28 -8.69 26.86
N ARG A 148 -19.86 -7.90 27.85
CA ARG A 148 -19.83 -8.31 29.27
C ARG A 148 -20.24 -7.17 30.17
#